data_AF-A0A0N4Z7E7-F1
#
_entry.id   AF-A0A0N4Z7E7-F1
#
_cell.length_a   1.000
_cell.length_b   1.000
_cell.length_c   1.000
_cell.angle_alpha   90.00
_cell.angle_beta   90.00
_cell.angle_gamma   90.00
#
_symmetry.space_group_name_H-M   'P 1'
#
loop_
_entity.id
_entity.type
_entity.pdbx_description
1 polymer ?
#
loop_
_entity_poly.entity_id
_entity_poly.type
_entity_poly.pdbx_seq_one_letter_code
_entity_poly.pdbx_strand_id
1 'polypeptide(L)'
;MNNTGGGSQNIDKKKETHLRCERQRREAINNGYNELRELLPKSMSSLGCKTTNASILFRSSDYIQQLTTKLENQEDELSKLRSKYAALQMIASEYENLSMESASQLEESRDQQALVKLLEMAFDSFKRDVDTSDYEKLTKTLLAWVEKLDYKSISIETLTHLYTNP
;
A
#
# COMPACT_ATOMS: atom_id res chain seq x y z
N MET A 1 12.16 -85.81 -8.50
CA MET A 1 11.64 -84.58 -7.85
C MET A 1 12.51 -83.41 -8.30
N ASN A 2 12.08 -82.62 -9.29
CA ASN A 2 12.79 -81.39 -9.66
C ASN A 2 11.81 -80.21 -9.60
N ASN A 3 12.13 -79.28 -8.69
CA ASN A 3 11.37 -78.09 -8.38
C ASN A 3 11.82 -76.94 -9.31
N THR A 4 11.10 -76.75 -10.42
CA THR A 4 11.35 -75.66 -11.38
C THR A 4 10.28 -74.55 -11.30
N GLY A 5 9.54 -74.45 -10.18
CA GLY A 5 8.40 -73.54 -10.02
C GLY A 5 8.71 -72.17 -9.40
N GLY A 6 9.92 -71.95 -8.88
CA GLY A 6 10.24 -70.75 -8.07
C GLY A 6 10.56 -69.47 -8.86
N GLY A 7 10.98 -69.57 -10.13
CA GLY A 7 11.43 -68.43 -10.92
C GLY A 7 10.30 -67.50 -11.38
N SER A 8 9.15 -68.06 -11.80
CA SER A 8 8.03 -67.28 -12.33
C SER A 8 7.36 -66.44 -11.22
N GLN A 9 7.15 -67.02 -10.04
CA GLN A 9 6.52 -66.37 -8.89
C GLN A 9 7.30 -65.14 -8.39
N ASN A 10 8.64 -65.16 -8.47
CA ASN A 10 9.48 -64.04 -8.05
C ASN A 10 9.42 -62.88 -9.06
N ILE A 11 9.34 -63.20 -10.35
CA ILE A 11 9.19 -62.21 -11.43
C ILE A 11 7.83 -61.52 -11.33
N ASP A 12 6.75 -62.26 -11.04
CA ASP A 12 5.41 -61.70 -10.94
C ASP A 12 5.26 -60.77 -9.72
N LYS A 13 5.86 -61.12 -8.56
CA LYS A 13 5.94 -60.23 -7.39
C LYS A 13 6.73 -58.95 -7.67
N LYS A 14 7.83 -59.04 -8.44
CA LYS A 14 8.60 -57.86 -8.86
C LYS A 14 7.80 -56.96 -9.81
N LYS A 15 7.08 -57.55 -10.77
CA LYS A 15 6.19 -56.81 -11.68
C LYS A 15 5.07 -56.11 -10.92
N GLU A 16 4.41 -56.80 -9.99
CA GLU A 16 3.33 -56.23 -9.18
C GLU A 16 3.83 -55.07 -8.32
N THR A 17 4.98 -55.23 -7.67
CA THR A 17 5.62 -54.17 -6.89
C THR A 17 5.97 -52.96 -7.77
N HIS A 18 6.56 -53.19 -8.94
CA HIS A 18 6.89 -52.13 -9.90
C HIS A 18 5.63 -51.36 -10.36
N LEU A 19 4.55 -52.07 -10.69
CA LEU A 19 3.28 -51.45 -11.10
C LEU A 19 2.67 -50.62 -9.95
N ARG A 20 2.76 -51.10 -8.71
CA ARG A 20 2.31 -50.35 -7.53
C ARG A 20 3.12 -49.08 -7.34
N CYS A 21 4.45 -49.15 -7.41
CA CYS A 21 5.33 -47.99 -7.30
C CYS A 21 5.06 -46.97 -8.42
N GLU A 22 4.91 -47.41 -9.67
CA GLU A 22 4.62 -46.51 -10.78
C GLU A 22 3.23 -45.86 -10.66
N ARG A 23 2.23 -46.59 -10.15
CA ARG A 23 0.91 -46.01 -9.85
C ARG A 23 1.03 -44.89 -8.81
N GLN A 24 1.71 -45.15 -7.69
CA GLN A 24 1.92 -44.16 -6.64
C GLN A 24 2.67 -42.92 -7.18
N ARG A 25 3.69 -43.13 -8.02
CA ARG A 25 4.42 -42.04 -8.69
C ARG A 25 3.49 -41.19 -9.54
N ARG A 26 2.62 -41.82 -10.35
CA ARG A 26 1.65 -41.10 -11.20
C ARG A 26 0.60 -40.35 -10.38
N GLU A 27 0.12 -40.94 -9.29
CA GLU A 27 -0.82 -40.29 -8.38
C GLU A 27 -0.21 -39.04 -7.75
N ALA A 28 1.05 -39.11 -7.27
CA ALA A 28 1.75 -37.95 -6.74
C ALA A 28 1.92 -36.83 -7.79
N ILE A 29 2.26 -37.19 -9.04
CA ILE A 29 2.37 -36.22 -10.15
C ILE A 29 1.01 -35.58 -10.44
N ASN A 30 -0.07 -36.37 -10.51
CA ASN A 30 -1.42 -35.85 -10.76
C ASN A 30 -1.88 -34.90 -9.64
N ASN A 31 -1.54 -35.21 -8.39
CA ASN A 31 -1.82 -34.31 -7.26
C ASN A 31 -1.08 -32.98 -7.43
N GLY A 32 0.20 -33.01 -7.83
CA GLY A 32 0.96 -31.79 -8.12
C GLY A 32 0.35 -30.93 -9.23
N TYR A 33 -0.20 -31.54 -10.29
CA TYR A 33 -0.94 -30.79 -11.32
C TYR A 33 -2.21 -30.13 -10.78
N ASN A 34 -2.94 -30.80 -9.89
CA ASN A 34 -4.13 -30.25 -9.27
C ASN A 34 -3.79 -29.07 -8.34
N GLU A 35 -2.77 -29.22 -7.49
CA GLU A 35 -2.28 -28.15 -6.62
C GLU A 35 -1.86 -26.92 -7.44
N LEU A 36 -1.07 -27.15 -8.49
CA LEU A 36 -0.63 -26.08 -9.38
C LEU A 36 -1.80 -25.37 -10.04
N ARG A 37 -2.83 -26.11 -10.46
CA ARG A 37 -4.05 -25.54 -11.04
C ARG A 37 -4.81 -24.65 -10.05
N GLU A 38 -4.88 -25.03 -8.77
CA GLU A 38 -5.58 -24.24 -7.74
C GLU A 38 -4.86 -22.93 -7.41
N LEU A 39 -3.53 -22.88 -7.57
CA LEU A 39 -2.73 -21.65 -7.39
C LEU A 39 -2.90 -20.65 -8.55
N LEU A 40 -3.37 -21.10 -9.71
CA LEU A 40 -3.58 -20.22 -10.85
C LEU A 40 -4.83 -19.37 -10.68
N PRO A 41 -4.82 -18.10 -11.13
CA PRO A 41 -6.00 -17.26 -11.12
C PRO A 41 -7.16 -17.89 -11.90
N LYS A 42 -8.36 -17.84 -11.33
CA LYS A 42 -9.60 -18.33 -11.99
C LYS A 42 -9.91 -17.58 -13.30
N SER A 43 -9.36 -16.38 -13.48
CA SER A 43 -9.43 -15.64 -14.75
C SER A 43 -8.63 -16.29 -15.88
N MET A 44 -7.60 -17.08 -15.57
CA MET A 44 -6.79 -17.81 -16.56
C MET A 44 -7.40 -19.15 -16.97
N SER A 45 -8.45 -19.63 -16.30
CA SER A 45 -9.23 -20.76 -16.77
C SER A 45 -10.13 -20.32 -17.93
N SER A 46 -9.78 -20.77 -19.16
CA SER A 46 -10.68 -20.72 -20.32
C SER A 46 -12.03 -21.33 -19.94
N LEU A 47 -13.08 -20.50 -19.92
CA LEU A 47 -14.46 -20.92 -19.69
C LEU A 47 -14.81 -21.99 -20.74
N GLY A 48 -14.92 -23.25 -20.30
CA GLY A 48 -15.41 -24.36 -21.12
C GLY A 48 -14.36 -25.27 -21.77
N CYS A 49 -13.05 -24.99 -21.67
CA CYS A 49 -12.01 -25.91 -22.18
C CYS A 49 -11.39 -26.76 -21.05
N LYS A 50 -11.33 -28.08 -21.24
CA LYS A 50 -10.69 -29.01 -20.27
C LYS A 50 -9.23 -28.60 -20.09
N THR A 51 -8.85 -28.19 -18.89
CA THR A 51 -7.45 -27.85 -18.58
C THR A 51 -6.59 -29.10 -18.70
N THR A 52 -5.80 -29.19 -19.78
CA THR A 52 -4.84 -30.28 -19.99
C THR A 52 -3.58 -30.04 -19.15
N ASN A 53 -2.83 -31.10 -18.82
CA ASN A 53 -1.55 -30.97 -18.09
C ASN A 53 -0.61 -29.98 -18.78
N ALA A 54 -0.52 -30.00 -20.11
CA ALA A 54 0.27 -29.04 -20.89
C ALA A 54 -0.20 -27.58 -20.69
N SER A 55 -1.52 -27.36 -20.68
CA SER A 55 -2.08 -26.03 -20.44
C SER A 55 -1.83 -25.54 -19.01
N ILE A 56 -1.82 -26.43 -18.00
CA ILE A 56 -1.49 -26.07 -16.61
C ILE A 56 -0.05 -25.57 -16.55
N LEU A 57 0.90 -26.30 -17.13
CA LEU A 57 2.32 -25.91 -17.12
C LEU A 57 2.54 -24.57 -17.83
N PHE A 58 1.95 -24.40 -19.01
CA PHE A 58 2.13 -23.17 -19.78
C PHE A 58 1.60 -21.95 -19.02
N ARG A 59 0.37 -22.03 -18.48
CA ARG A 59 -0.23 -20.95 -17.68
C ARG A 59 0.55 -20.68 -16.41
N SER A 60 1.14 -21.71 -15.80
CA SER A 60 1.98 -21.55 -14.61
C SER A 60 3.26 -20.82 -14.91
N SER A 61 3.92 -21.16 -16.02
CA SER A 61 5.11 -20.43 -16.47
C SER A 61 4.80 -18.96 -16.75
N ASP A 62 3.71 -18.70 -17.47
CA ASP A 62 3.25 -17.34 -17.78
C ASP A 62 2.89 -16.56 -16.50
N TYR A 63 2.17 -17.20 -15.57
CA TYR A 63 1.80 -16.55 -14.30
C TYR A 63 3.01 -16.25 -13.41
N ILE A 64 4.01 -17.14 -13.35
CA ILE A 64 5.27 -16.86 -12.64
C ILE A 64 5.95 -15.63 -13.26
N GLN A 65 6.04 -15.57 -14.58
CA GLN A 65 6.65 -14.43 -15.27
C GLN A 65 5.90 -13.12 -14.98
N GLN A 66 4.57 -13.14 -15.02
CA GLN A 66 3.74 -11.99 -14.65
C GLN A 66 3.95 -11.56 -13.20
N LEU A 67 4.05 -12.52 -12.27
CA LEU A 67 4.32 -12.22 -10.86
C LEU A 67 5.71 -11.61 -10.66
N THR A 68 6.74 -12.12 -11.32
CA THR A 68 8.09 -11.56 -11.27
C THR A 68 8.10 -10.11 -11.76
N THR A 69 7.54 -9.84 -12.94
CA THR A 69 7.45 -8.47 -13.48
C THR A 69 6.63 -7.56 -12.58
N LYS A 70 5.55 -8.07 -11.98
CA LYS A 70 4.74 -7.28 -11.03
C LYS A 70 5.54 -6.93 -9.78
N LEU A 71 6.34 -7.85 -9.26
CA LEU A 71 7.19 -7.63 -8.10
C LEU A 71 8.26 -6.57 -8.40
N GLU A 72 8.95 -6.67 -9.53
CA GLU A 72 9.93 -5.68 -10.00
C GLU A 72 9.30 -4.28 -10.10
N ASN A 73 8.13 -4.17 -10.76
CA ASN A 73 7.41 -2.89 -10.87
C ASN A 73 7.00 -2.32 -9.50
N GLN A 74 6.58 -3.19 -8.57
CA GLN A 74 6.21 -2.76 -7.22
C GLN A 74 7.42 -2.27 -6.43
N GLU A 75 8.58 -2.92 -6.56
CA GLU A 75 9.82 -2.49 -5.93
C GLU A 75 10.29 -1.13 -6.47
N ASP A 76 10.18 -0.92 -7.80
CA ASP A 76 10.50 0.37 -8.44
C ASP A 76 9.59 1.50 -7.94
N GLU A 77 8.28 1.27 -7.87
CA GLU A 77 7.33 2.27 -7.37
C GLU A 77 7.56 2.57 -5.88
N LEU A 78 7.89 1.55 -5.09
CA LEU A 78 8.23 1.71 -3.67
C LEU A 78 9.51 2.56 -3.51
N SER A 79 10.53 2.31 -4.33
CA SER A 79 11.77 3.10 -4.37
C SER A 79 11.51 4.57 -4.71
N LYS A 80 10.69 4.84 -5.72
CA LYS A 80 10.27 6.22 -6.09
C LYS A 80 9.52 6.89 -4.94
N LEU A 81 8.61 6.18 -4.29
CA LEU A 81 7.81 6.73 -3.19
C LEU A 81 8.68 7.05 -1.96
N ARG A 82 9.63 6.18 -1.62
CA ARG A 82 10.62 6.42 -0.57
C ARG A 82 11.46 7.66 -0.86
N SER A 83 11.92 7.82 -2.10
CA SER A 83 12.68 9.00 -2.53
C SER A 83 11.86 10.30 -2.37
N LYS A 84 10.59 10.29 -2.80
CA LYS A 84 9.67 11.43 -2.62
C LYS A 84 9.43 11.76 -1.15
N TYR A 85 9.20 10.75 -0.33
CA TYR A 85 9.02 10.91 1.11
C TYR A 85 10.24 11.54 1.77
N ALA A 86 11.44 11.03 1.47
CA ALA A 86 12.68 11.58 1.99
C ALA A 86 12.86 13.06 1.58
N ALA A 87 12.59 13.39 0.31
CA ALA A 87 12.67 14.77 -0.17
C ALA A 87 11.68 15.70 0.56
N LEU A 88 10.43 15.26 0.74
CA LEU A 88 9.42 16.03 1.49
C LEU A 88 9.81 16.20 2.96
N GLN A 89 10.38 15.17 3.58
CA GLN A 89 10.86 15.24 4.95
C GLN A 89 12.01 16.23 5.11
N MET A 90 12.96 16.26 4.17
CA MET A 90 14.02 17.27 4.15
C MET A 90 13.43 18.67 4.00
N ILE A 91 12.51 18.89 3.05
CA ILE A 91 11.86 20.19 2.84
C ILE A 91 11.13 20.64 4.11
N ALA A 92 10.37 19.76 4.77
CA ALA A 92 9.69 20.07 6.02
C ALA A 92 10.67 20.48 7.13
N SER A 93 11.76 19.73 7.29
CA SER A 93 12.81 20.04 8.26
C SER A 93 13.47 21.40 7.99
N GLU A 94 13.71 21.75 6.73
CA GLU A 94 14.26 23.07 6.37
C GLU A 94 13.29 24.20 6.71
N TYR A 95 11.98 24.02 6.48
CA TYR A 95 10.98 25.02 6.88
C TYR A 95 10.89 25.18 8.41
N GLU A 96 10.99 24.08 9.17
CA GLU A 96 11.04 24.14 10.64
C GLU A 96 12.28 24.90 11.11
N ASN A 97 13.46 24.63 10.54
CA ASN A 97 14.70 25.34 10.85
C ASN A 97 14.60 26.83 10.53
N LEU A 98 14.11 27.19 9.33
CA LEU A 98 13.90 28.57 8.92
C LEU A 98 12.92 29.30 9.84
N SER A 99 11.88 28.62 10.32
CA SER A 99 10.93 29.18 11.28
C SER A 99 11.61 29.49 12.62
N MET A 100 12.48 28.60 13.12
CA MET A 100 13.22 28.82 14.36
C MET A 100 14.26 29.94 14.22
N GLU A 101 14.96 29.98 13.09
CA GLU A 101 15.98 31.00 12.81
C GLU A 101 15.34 32.39 12.66
N SER A 102 14.21 32.48 11.95
CA SER A 102 13.41 33.70 11.85
C SER A 102 12.90 34.18 13.20
N ALA A 103 12.42 33.27 14.07
CA ALA A 103 11.97 33.60 15.42
C ALA A 103 13.11 34.13 16.31
N SER A 104 14.36 33.73 16.07
CA SER A 104 15.52 34.22 16.83
C SER A 104 16.08 35.56 16.32
N GLN A 105 15.79 35.95 15.09
CA GLN A 105 16.18 37.25 14.51
C GLN A 105 15.14 38.36 14.72
N LEU A 106 13.91 38.00 15.02
CA LEU A 106 12.89 38.94 15.44
C LEU A 106 13.00 39.16 16.96
N GLU A 107 13.65 40.24 17.37
CA GLU A 107 13.16 40.99 18.53
C GLU A 107 11.76 41.49 18.13
N GLU A 108 10.76 40.61 18.27
CA GLU A 108 9.41 40.85 17.79
C GLU A 108 8.86 42.08 18.51
N SER A 109 8.57 43.14 17.75
CA SER A 109 7.69 44.19 18.24
C SER A 109 6.38 43.53 18.70
N ARG A 110 5.79 43.98 19.81
CA ARG A 110 4.48 43.50 20.30
C ARG A 110 3.42 43.50 19.20
N ASP A 111 3.53 44.39 18.23
CA ASP A 111 2.65 44.47 17.05
C ASP A 111 2.80 43.26 16.11
N GLN A 112 4.00 42.72 15.94
CA GLN A 112 4.24 41.51 15.14
C GLN A 112 3.68 40.27 15.83
N GLN A 113 3.85 40.17 17.16
CA GLN A 113 3.24 39.09 17.96
C GLN A 113 1.70 39.13 17.89
N ALA A 114 1.11 40.32 17.92
CA ALA A 114 -0.34 40.50 17.77
C ALA A 114 -0.83 40.00 16.41
N LEU A 115 -0.08 40.31 15.35
CA LEU A 115 -0.41 39.91 13.99
C LEU A 115 -0.28 38.40 13.79
N VAL A 116 0.84 37.79 14.24
CA VAL A 116 1.04 36.34 14.15
C VAL A 116 -0.07 35.60 14.87
N LYS A 117 -0.39 36.01 16.11
CA LYS A 117 -1.44 35.36 16.90
C LYS A 117 -2.84 35.53 16.28
N LEU A 118 -3.12 36.68 15.68
CA LEU A 118 -4.36 36.91 14.94
C LEU A 118 -4.48 35.97 13.74
N LEU A 119 -3.40 35.81 12.98
CA LEU A 119 -3.35 34.91 11.82
C LEU A 119 -3.52 33.44 12.23
N GLU A 120 -2.89 33.02 13.33
CA GLU A 120 -3.06 31.67 13.88
C GLU A 120 -4.50 31.40 14.30
N MET A 121 -5.13 32.32 15.04
CA MET A 121 -6.54 32.19 15.45
C MET A 121 -7.49 32.15 14.25
N ALA A 122 -7.24 32.97 13.23
CA ALA A 122 -8.01 32.93 11.99
C ALA A 122 -7.81 31.60 11.25
N PHE A 123 -6.58 31.09 11.19
CA PHE A 123 -6.28 29.84 10.51
C PHE A 123 -6.84 28.60 11.25
N ASP A 124 -6.86 28.62 12.57
CA ASP A 124 -7.52 27.57 13.37
C ASP A 124 -9.03 27.55 13.16
N SER A 125 -9.66 28.72 13.08
CA SER A 125 -11.07 28.86 12.70
C SER A 125 -11.32 28.28 11.30
N PHE A 126 -10.46 28.60 10.32
CA PHE A 126 -10.52 28.05 8.97
C PHE A 126 -10.48 26.51 8.97
N LYS A 127 -9.51 25.91 9.67
CA LYS A 127 -9.34 24.44 9.74
C LYS A 127 -10.56 23.74 10.31
N ARG A 128 -11.31 24.38 11.22
CA ARG A 128 -12.49 23.80 11.85
C ARG A 128 -13.74 23.92 10.97
N ASP A 129 -13.89 25.04 10.29
CA ASP A 129 -15.17 25.44 9.70
C ASP A 129 -15.20 25.34 8.16
N VAL A 130 -14.06 25.10 7.49
CA VAL A 130 -13.96 24.94 6.03
C VAL A 130 -13.69 23.48 5.64
N ASP A 131 -14.58 22.89 4.83
CA ASP A 131 -14.45 21.54 4.30
C ASP A 131 -13.70 21.55 2.95
N THR A 132 -12.52 20.93 2.90
CA THR A 132 -11.66 20.86 1.71
C THR A 132 -11.81 19.56 0.92
N SER A 133 -12.75 18.68 1.30
CA SER A 133 -12.90 17.35 0.70
C SER A 133 -13.44 17.38 -0.74
N ASP A 134 -14.21 18.41 -1.09
CA ASP A 134 -14.83 18.59 -2.41
C ASP A 134 -14.96 20.07 -2.77
N TYR A 135 -14.91 20.40 -4.07
CA TYR A 135 -14.93 21.78 -4.55
C TYR A 135 -16.27 22.50 -4.27
N GLU A 136 -17.39 21.79 -4.36
CA GLU A 136 -18.72 22.36 -4.07
C GLU A 136 -18.85 22.66 -2.56
N LYS A 137 -18.34 21.76 -1.72
CA LYS A 137 -18.34 21.96 -0.27
C LYS A 137 -17.40 23.09 0.13
N LEU A 138 -16.19 23.10 -0.41
CA LEU A 138 -15.18 24.15 -0.19
C LEU A 138 -15.77 25.52 -0.45
N THR A 139 -16.36 25.74 -1.63
CA THR A 139 -16.91 27.06 -2.00
C THR A 139 -18.05 27.48 -1.07
N LYS A 140 -18.95 26.56 -0.68
CA LYS A 140 -20.04 26.86 0.26
C LYS A 140 -19.54 27.16 1.67
N THR A 141 -18.64 26.34 2.21
CA THR A 141 -18.15 26.50 3.59
C THR A 141 -17.17 27.66 3.72
N LEU A 142 -16.37 27.92 2.69
CA LEU A 142 -15.42 29.04 2.67
C LEU A 142 -16.15 30.38 2.69
N LEU A 143 -17.17 30.57 1.84
CA LEU A 143 -17.97 31.80 1.83
C LEU A 143 -18.65 32.02 3.18
N ALA A 144 -19.29 30.98 3.71
CA ALA A 144 -19.96 31.05 5.01
C ALA A 144 -18.97 31.31 6.17
N TRP A 145 -17.74 30.80 6.09
CA TRP A 145 -16.71 31.05 7.08
C TRP A 145 -16.20 32.49 7.02
N VAL A 146 -15.92 33.03 5.83
CA VAL A 146 -15.50 34.43 5.65
C VAL A 146 -16.56 35.39 6.18
N GLU A 147 -17.84 35.13 5.92
CA GLU A 147 -18.94 35.96 6.43
C GLU A 147 -19.09 35.90 7.96
N LYS A 148 -18.75 34.76 8.58
CA LYS A 148 -18.78 34.58 10.03
C LYS A 148 -17.53 35.09 10.73
N LEU A 149 -16.47 35.40 9.99
CA LEU A 149 -15.20 35.76 10.58
C LEU A 149 -15.28 37.17 11.16
N ASP A 150 -15.46 37.24 12.48
CA ASP A 150 -15.48 38.51 13.20
C ASP A 150 -14.05 38.97 13.55
N TYR A 151 -13.43 39.64 12.59
CA TYR A 151 -12.09 40.24 12.74
C TYR A 151 -11.98 41.17 13.95
N LYS A 152 -13.08 41.83 14.38
CA LYS A 152 -13.07 42.73 15.53
C LYS A 152 -12.98 41.96 16.84
N SER A 153 -13.76 40.90 17.00
CA SER A 153 -13.67 40.06 18.20
C SER A 153 -12.31 39.37 18.31
N ILE A 154 -11.79 38.83 17.20
CA ILE A 154 -10.47 38.19 17.17
C ILE A 154 -9.35 39.20 17.50
N SER A 155 -9.38 40.40 16.94
CA SER A 155 -8.38 41.44 17.25
C SER A 155 -8.44 41.96 18.68
N ILE A 156 -9.63 42.07 19.28
CA ILE A 156 -9.77 42.46 20.69
C ILE A 156 -9.19 41.36 21.60
N GLU A 157 -9.46 40.10 21.29
CA GLU A 157 -8.96 38.95 22.05
C GLU A 157 -7.43 38.84 21.98
N THR A 158 -6.83 39.04 20.79
CA THR A 158 -5.37 39.02 20.62
C THR A 158 -4.69 40.16 21.36
N LEU A 159 -5.22 41.40 21.26
CA LEU A 159 -4.71 42.54 22.02
C LEU A 159 -4.86 42.32 23.52
N THR A 160 -6.01 41.84 23.98
CA THR A 160 -6.23 41.55 25.41
C THR A 160 -5.20 40.57 25.94
N HIS A 161 -4.93 39.47 25.21
CA HIS A 161 -3.94 38.46 25.61
C HIS A 161 -2.50 39.02 25.66
N LEU A 162 -2.15 40.01 24.83
CA LEU A 162 -0.80 40.61 24.82
C LEU A 162 -0.59 41.70 25.88
N TYR A 163 -1.67 42.36 26.34
CA TYR A 163 -1.60 43.42 27.33
C TYR A 163 -1.96 42.97 28.76
N THR A 164 -2.52 41.77 28.95
CA THR A 164 -2.89 41.24 30.28
C THR A 164 -1.96 40.15 30.83
N ASN A 165 -1.06 39.59 30.03
CA ASN A 165 0.02 38.71 30.51
C ASN A 165 1.36 39.47 30.51
N PRO A 166 2.07 39.57 31.65
CA PRO A 166 3.35 40.27 31.75
C PRO A 166 4.49 39.56 31.03
#